data_AF-A0A5Q4F078-F1
#
_entry.id   AF-A0A5Q4F078-F1
#
_cell.length_a   1.000
_cell.length_b   1.000
_cell.length_c   1.000
_cell.angle_alpha   90.00
_cell.angle_beta   90.00
_cell.angle_gamma   90.00
#
_symmetry.space_group_name_H-M   'P 1'
#
loop_
_entity.id
_entity.type
_entity.pdbx_description
1 polymer ?
#
loop_
_entity_poly.entity_id
_entity_poly.type
_entity_poly.pdbx_seq_one_letter_code
_entity_poly.pdbx_strand_id
1 'polypeptide(L)'
;MRYYLPRIRRCNGIAILPGRTPTHFATSPRTAAAILTAAFALNGCAAGTTTDIYADVVRGFFTKPSDATVSEEMLANTPFAYMEARLGAAAQSVLVLGWQEHGEDKWVSAGNEMLILRHGRVVRTLGLPVDRQFTASAEPDPLAEVSDPAQLDGREWQSTLDWNASHGAGFLAKARFRDHGMTSIELRPEDRRELRRIEERVNIRPVGIEYSNWYYFDARGQIVKSRQHVHPEQPPLTLVVVREAGPAAPVHAVETLAPEAALATDQVQVRLDDGAILALPPGPQRLSEVVSRATADGDAWWPGLRLYRSSATAQDAAHAARTRLIEQLEAFAEAAEQRDEGPRAQAARALIDTLPPAPPGEMLPVVLDLDRLRVTPSLDVLLPPGEYRLLRASRPETLSLAGMAVHPGERGYVPGRTVAAYLASEPLAAGAERDHVWLVQPEGTLRQVAVAAWNREFALPLPGATVVVGLAGRAWRRGELAPLNEALAALYAAQPPAAAQAPAVAERSR
;
A
#
# COMPACT_ATOMS: atom_id res chain seq x y z
N MET A 1 -0.68 34.00 27.71
CA MET A 1 -1.94 33.38 28.19
C MET A 1 -1.62 31.96 28.63
N ARG A 2 -2.03 31.60 29.86
CA ARG A 2 -1.62 30.40 30.60
C ARG A 2 -2.31 29.14 30.07
N TYR A 3 -1.54 28.07 29.89
CA TYR A 3 -2.05 26.71 29.65
C TYR A 3 -2.49 26.07 30.99
N TYR A 4 -3.71 25.53 31.01
CA TYR A 4 -4.30 24.81 32.15
C TYR A 4 -4.22 23.29 31.89
N LEU A 5 -3.56 22.56 32.80
CA LEU A 5 -3.61 21.09 32.92
C LEU A 5 -4.61 20.71 34.03
N PRO A 6 -5.43 19.65 33.87
CA PRO A 6 -6.20 19.09 34.99
C PRO A 6 -5.41 18.05 35.79
N ARG A 7 -5.54 18.13 37.11
CA ARG A 7 -4.95 17.25 38.13
C ARG A 7 -5.72 15.93 38.29
N ILE A 8 -4.97 14.82 38.43
CA ILE A 8 -5.45 13.52 38.89
C ILE A 8 -5.53 13.52 40.43
N ARG A 9 -6.67 13.10 41.00
CA ARG A 9 -6.86 12.85 42.45
C ARG A 9 -6.85 11.34 42.73
N ARG A 10 -6.04 10.95 43.72
CA ARG A 10 -6.08 9.65 44.42
C ARG A 10 -7.30 9.57 45.34
N CYS A 11 -7.83 8.36 45.51
CA CYS A 11 -8.57 7.94 46.71
C CYS A 11 -8.04 6.57 47.18
N ASN A 12 -7.69 6.50 48.46
CA ASN A 12 -7.32 5.28 49.21
C ASN A 12 -8.49 4.93 50.15
N GLY A 13 -8.76 3.63 50.32
CA GLY A 13 -8.88 3.04 51.67
C GLY A 13 -10.21 2.40 52.13
N ILE A 14 -10.05 1.21 52.73
CA ILE A 14 -10.77 0.61 53.90
C ILE A 14 -12.01 -0.24 53.51
N ALA A 15 -12.24 -1.50 53.96
CA ALA A 15 -12.04 -2.10 55.29
C ALA A 15 -11.85 -3.65 55.29
N ILE A 16 -11.22 -4.15 56.36
CA ILE A 16 -11.15 -5.55 56.84
C ILE A 16 -12.00 -5.64 58.13
N LEU A 17 -12.64 -6.80 58.44
CA LEU A 17 -12.92 -7.31 59.81
C LEU A 17 -13.44 -8.79 59.75
N PRO A 18 -13.46 -9.59 60.85
CA PRO A 18 -12.82 -10.92 60.88
C PRO A 18 -13.66 -12.09 61.47
N GLY A 19 -13.11 -13.32 61.38
CA GLY A 19 -13.05 -14.30 62.49
C GLY A 19 -14.12 -15.42 62.58
N ARG A 20 -13.67 -16.68 62.46
CA ARG A 20 -14.03 -17.83 63.35
C ARG A 20 -13.24 -19.11 62.99
N THR A 21 -12.54 -19.68 63.96
CA THR A 21 -12.10 -21.09 64.06
C THR A 21 -13.05 -21.81 65.07
N PRO A 22 -12.89 -23.08 65.49
CA PRO A 22 -11.97 -24.16 65.08
C PRO A 22 -12.66 -25.54 64.88
N THR A 23 -11.92 -26.55 64.40
CA THR A 23 -11.90 -27.90 65.03
C THR A 23 -10.71 -28.72 64.55
N HIS A 24 -10.10 -29.41 65.51
CA HIS A 24 -8.94 -30.30 65.40
C HIS A 24 -9.22 -31.56 64.59
N PHE A 25 -8.22 -32.07 63.87
CA PHE A 25 -7.75 -33.45 64.01
C PHE A 25 -6.29 -33.57 63.55
N ALA A 26 -5.46 -34.12 64.43
CA ALA A 26 -4.06 -34.43 64.20
C ALA A 26 -3.93 -35.91 63.84
N THR A 27 -3.17 -36.22 62.79
CA THR A 27 -2.37 -37.45 62.67
C THR A 27 -1.32 -37.29 61.57
N SER A 28 -0.05 -37.41 61.96
CA SER A 28 1.10 -37.66 61.10
C SER A 28 1.31 -39.19 60.94
N PRO A 29 2.40 -39.64 60.30
CA PRO A 29 2.67 -39.64 58.86
C PRO A 29 2.86 -41.09 58.37
N ARG A 30 2.71 -41.38 57.07
CA ARG A 30 3.46 -42.45 56.37
C ARG A 30 3.07 -42.54 54.90
N THR A 31 4.09 -42.81 54.09
CA THR A 31 4.04 -43.38 52.74
C THR A 31 3.38 -42.54 51.65
N ALA A 32 4.18 -41.74 50.96
CA ALA A 32 3.95 -41.39 49.57
C ALA A 32 5.20 -41.76 48.76
N ALA A 33 5.13 -42.92 48.13
CA ALA A 33 6.01 -43.31 47.03
C ALA A 33 5.47 -42.70 45.73
N ALA A 34 6.40 -42.32 44.86
CA ALA A 34 6.32 -42.34 43.40
C ALA A 34 5.07 -41.74 42.71
N ILE A 35 5.27 -40.59 42.05
CA ILE A 35 5.21 -40.41 40.58
C ILE A 35 5.54 -38.94 40.36
N LEU A 36 6.78 -38.69 39.92
CA LEU A 36 7.28 -37.38 39.52
C LEU A 36 7.62 -37.53 38.04
N THR A 37 6.59 -37.49 37.20
CA THR A 37 6.74 -37.62 35.75
C THR A 37 5.84 -36.62 35.03
N ALA A 38 6.52 -35.68 34.38
CA ALA A 38 6.11 -34.97 33.16
C ALA A 38 4.82 -34.14 33.20
N ALA A 39 4.93 -32.90 33.68
CA ALA A 39 3.98 -31.84 33.34
C ALA A 39 4.67 -30.47 33.27
N PHE A 40 5.80 -30.33 32.59
CA PHE A 40 6.38 -29.02 32.25
C PHE A 40 7.38 -29.17 31.09
N ALA A 41 6.90 -29.03 29.86
CA ALA A 41 7.63 -28.51 28.68
C ALA A 41 6.76 -28.70 27.41
N LEU A 42 5.65 -27.98 27.34
CA LEU A 42 5.11 -27.57 26.04
C LEU A 42 5.23 -26.05 26.01
N ASN A 43 6.47 -25.56 25.92
CA ASN A 43 6.71 -24.30 25.25
C ASN A 43 6.44 -24.59 23.77
N GLY A 44 5.18 -24.42 23.37
CA GLY A 44 4.87 -24.25 21.96
C GLY A 44 5.62 -23.01 21.52
N CYS A 45 6.74 -23.21 20.81
CA CYS A 45 7.26 -22.17 19.95
C CYS A 45 6.11 -21.83 19.00
N ALA A 46 5.48 -20.67 19.19
CA ALA A 46 4.73 -20.06 18.11
C ALA A 46 5.73 -20.00 16.95
N ALA A 47 5.46 -20.75 15.89
CA ALA A 47 6.27 -20.72 14.68
C ALA A 47 6.11 -19.32 14.09
N GLY A 48 6.98 -18.41 14.52
CA GLY A 48 7.14 -17.12 13.89
C GLY A 48 7.48 -17.37 12.44
N THR A 49 6.73 -16.74 11.55
CA THR A 49 7.06 -16.76 10.12
C THR A 49 8.44 -16.13 9.95
N THR A 50 9.19 -16.49 8.90
CA THR A 50 10.53 -15.95 8.59
C THR A 50 10.61 -14.41 8.57
N THR A 51 9.46 -13.73 8.46
CA THR A 51 9.23 -12.29 8.61
C THR A 51 9.58 -11.73 10.00
N ASP A 52 9.41 -12.52 11.07
CA ASP A 52 9.57 -12.06 12.45
C ASP A 52 11.05 -11.85 12.84
N ILE A 53 11.97 -12.62 12.25
CA ILE A 53 13.40 -12.63 12.62
C ILE A 53 14.09 -11.29 12.30
N TYR A 54 13.82 -10.68 11.15
CA TYR A 54 14.49 -9.45 10.72
C TYR A 54 13.95 -8.21 11.46
N ALA A 55 12.64 -8.16 11.67
CA ALA A 55 12.01 -7.12 12.48
C ALA A 55 12.46 -7.21 13.95
N ASP A 56 12.62 -8.41 14.48
CA ASP A 56 13.11 -8.64 15.85
C ASP A 56 14.58 -8.29 16.02
N VAL A 57 15.43 -8.54 15.01
CA VAL A 57 16.83 -8.07 15.02
C VAL A 57 16.86 -6.53 15.08
N VAL A 58 16.13 -5.85 14.19
CA VAL A 58 16.14 -4.38 14.14
C VAL A 58 15.51 -3.79 15.41
N ARG A 59 14.37 -4.31 15.91
CA ARG A 59 13.73 -3.81 17.14
C ARG A 59 14.48 -4.20 18.41
N GLY A 60 15.18 -5.33 18.39
CA GLY A 60 16.02 -5.81 19.49
C GLY A 60 17.24 -4.92 19.74
N PHE A 61 17.83 -4.38 18.67
CA PHE A 61 18.95 -3.43 18.77
C PHE A 61 18.51 -1.96 18.87
N PHE A 62 17.34 -1.59 18.35
CA PHE A 62 16.89 -0.19 18.26
C PHE A 62 15.48 -0.01 18.83
N THR A 63 15.37 0.60 20.02
CA THR A 63 14.08 0.82 20.68
C THR A 63 13.43 2.18 20.36
N LYS A 64 14.21 3.18 19.89
CA LYS A 64 13.76 4.42 19.20
C LYS A 64 14.90 5.02 18.37
N PRO A 65 14.67 5.53 17.14
CA PRO A 65 15.74 6.09 16.30
C PRO A 65 15.94 7.59 16.60
N SER A 66 17.05 7.93 17.26
CA SER A 66 17.65 9.25 17.09
C SER A 66 19.17 9.06 17.06
N ASP A 67 19.78 9.37 15.91
CA ASP A 67 21.21 9.26 15.61
C ASP A 67 21.78 7.86 15.81
N ALA A 68 21.06 6.86 15.31
CA ALA A 68 21.55 5.48 15.29
C ALA A 68 22.69 5.35 14.27
N THR A 69 23.80 4.78 14.71
CA THR A 69 24.95 4.42 13.87
C THR A 69 25.22 2.94 14.00
N VAL A 70 25.77 2.32 12.96
CA VAL A 70 26.19 0.92 13.02
C VAL A 70 27.43 0.81 13.92
N SER A 71 27.28 0.29 15.14
CA SER A 71 28.38 0.04 16.07
C SER A 71 29.25 -1.14 15.64
N GLU A 72 30.51 -1.12 16.09
CA GLU A 72 31.45 -2.25 15.91
C GLU A 72 30.92 -3.55 16.53
N GLU A 73 30.16 -3.46 17.61
CA GLU A 73 29.52 -4.63 18.24
C GLU A 73 28.49 -5.29 17.32
N MET A 74 27.64 -4.50 16.63
CA MET A 74 26.69 -5.04 15.65
C MET A 74 27.42 -5.70 14.49
N LEU A 75 28.51 -5.08 14.00
CA LEU A 75 29.34 -5.64 12.95
C LEU A 75 30.02 -6.94 13.38
N ALA A 76 30.49 -7.04 14.64
CA ALA A 76 31.16 -8.22 15.16
C ALA A 76 30.20 -9.39 15.41
N ASN A 77 28.98 -9.10 15.87
CA ASN A 77 28.07 -10.12 16.40
C ASN A 77 27.00 -10.60 15.42
N THR A 78 26.88 -9.96 14.25
CA THR A 78 25.87 -10.34 13.27
C THR A 78 26.44 -10.38 11.86
N PRO A 79 25.96 -11.27 10.98
CA PRO A 79 26.37 -11.34 9.59
C PRO A 79 25.48 -10.49 8.65
N PHE A 80 24.59 -9.66 9.18
CA PHE A 80 23.59 -8.95 8.36
C PHE A 80 24.21 -7.81 7.55
N ALA A 81 23.58 -7.50 6.40
CA ALA A 81 23.89 -6.30 5.64
C ALA A 81 23.32 -5.08 6.35
N TYR A 82 24.11 -4.01 6.43
CA TYR A 82 23.75 -2.78 7.13
C TYR A 82 23.93 -1.56 6.25
N MET A 83 22.98 -0.63 6.35
CA MET A 83 23.01 0.66 5.69
C MET A 83 22.68 1.77 6.68
N GLU A 84 23.41 2.87 6.61
CA GLU A 84 23.05 4.11 7.31
C GLU A 84 22.30 5.02 6.35
N ALA A 85 21.15 5.53 6.76
CA ALA A 85 20.33 6.43 5.96
C ALA A 85 20.01 7.72 6.73
N ARG A 86 19.93 8.83 5.99
CA ARG A 86 19.57 10.14 6.53
C ARG A 86 18.76 10.96 5.53
N LEU A 87 17.60 11.44 5.94
CA LEU A 87 16.76 12.32 5.15
C LEU A 87 17.08 13.80 5.48
N GLY A 88 17.83 14.48 4.61
CA GLY A 88 18.24 15.86 4.85
C GLY A 88 19.08 16.04 6.12
N ALA A 89 18.61 16.92 7.02
CA ALA A 89 19.21 17.19 8.32
C ALA A 89 18.56 16.39 9.46
N ALA A 90 17.69 15.43 9.14
CA ALA A 90 17.10 14.54 10.15
C ALA A 90 18.17 13.67 10.81
N ALA A 91 17.79 13.04 11.92
CA ALA A 91 18.62 12.09 12.63
C ALA A 91 18.99 10.89 11.74
N GLN A 92 20.17 10.32 11.96
CA GLN A 92 20.59 9.13 11.21
C GLN A 92 19.81 7.89 11.65
N SER A 93 19.44 7.04 10.69
CA SER A 93 18.79 5.74 10.90
C SER A 93 19.67 4.60 10.38
N VAL A 94 19.58 3.44 11.03
CA VAL A 94 20.22 2.19 10.57
C VAL A 94 19.15 1.32 9.95
N LEU A 95 19.44 0.82 8.75
CA LEU A 95 18.61 -0.13 8.03
C LEU A 95 19.32 -1.47 7.90
N VAL A 96 18.52 -2.53 7.90
CA VAL A 96 18.94 -3.90 7.68
C VAL A 96 18.26 -4.42 6.42
N LEU A 97 19.00 -5.19 5.62
CA LEU A 97 18.44 -5.87 4.45
C LEU A 97 17.49 -6.99 4.91
N GLY A 98 16.20 -6.87 4.62
CA GLY A 98 15.18 -7.85 4.98
C GLY A 98 14.88 -8.86 3.88
N TRP A 99 14.75 -8.41 2.64
CA TRP A 99 14.40 -9.27 1.50
C TRP A 99 15.18 -8.89 0.24
N GLN A 100 15.42 -9.91 -0.60
CA GLN A 100 15.91 -9.75 -1.97
C GLN A 100 14.99 -10.52 -2.91
N GLU A 101 14.20 -9.81 -3.71
CA GLU A 101 13.16 -10.40 -4.55
C GLU A 101 13.13 -9.66 -5.88
N HIS A 102 13.04 -10.38 -7.01
CA HIS A 102 12.92 -9.80 -8.36
C HIS A 102 13.99 -8.72 -8.68
N GLY A 103 15.22 -8.87 -8.16
CA GLY A 103 16.32 -7.91 -8.36
C GLY A 103 16.20 -6.64 -7.51
N GLU A 104 15.35 -6.63 -6.48
CA GLU A 104 15.17 -5.53 -5.54
C GLU A 104 15.69 -5.91 -4.15
N ASP A 105 16.45 -5.00 -3.55
CA ASP A 105 16.90 -5.07 -2.16
C ASP A 105 15.96 -4.25 -1.27
N LYS A 106 15.32 -4.89 -0.30
CA LYS A 106 14.35 -4.26 0.60
C LYS A 106 14.97 -4.03 1.98
N TRP A 107 15.33 -2.79 2.25
CA TRP A 107 16.00 -2.34 3.47
C TRP A 107 14.99 -1.78 4.46
N VAL A 108 15.03 -2.23 5.72
CA VAL A 108 14.05 -1.88 6.75
C VAL A 108 14.71 -1.19 7.94
N SER A 109 14.05 -0.13 8.40
CA SER A 109 14.39 0.66 9.58
C SER A 109 13.62 0.18 10.83
N ALA A 110 14.11 0.53 12.02
CA ALA A 110 13.41 0.26 13.28
C ALA A 110 12.06 0.99 13.42
N GLY A 111 11.90 2.11 12.70
CA GLY A 111 10.64 2.84 12.59
C GLY A 111 9.64 2.24 11.59
N ASN A 112 9.93 1.07 11.02
CA ASN A 112 9.19 0.41 9.95
C ASN A 112 9.20 1.18 8.61
N GLU A 113 10.08 2.16 8.43
CA GLU A 113 10.37 2.70 7.10
C GLU A 113 11.06 1.62 6.26
N MET A 114 10.73 1.57 4.97
CA MET A 114 11.35 0.67 4.01
C MET A 114 11.87 1.44 2.81
N LEU A 115 13.09 1.11 2.39
CA LEU A 115 13.67 1.54 1.13
C LEU A 115 13.84 0.32 0.23
N ILE A 116 13.31 0.41 -0.99
CA ILE A 116 13.47 -0.63 -2.01
C ILE A 116 14.43 -0.09 -3.04
N LEU A 117 15.55 -0.79 -3.21
CA LEU A 117 16.65 -0.39 -4.07
C LEU A 117 16.84 -1.38 -5.21
N ARG A 118 17.24 -0.88 -6.39
CA ARG A 118 17.79 -1.68 -7.49
C ARG A 118 19.14 -1.11 -7.84
N HIS A 119 20.21 -1.88 -7.71
CA HIS A 119 21.59 -1.45 -8.01
C HIS A 119 21.94 -0.09 -7.36
N GLY A 120 21.61 0.08 -6.08
CA GLY A 120 21.85 1.31 -5.32
C GLY A 120 20.88 2.48 -5.60
N ARG A 121 20.01 2.40 -6.61
CA ARG A 121 18.95 3.40 -6.86
C ARG A 121 17.73 3.13 -6.00
N VAL A 122 17.20 4.17 -5.35
CA VAL A 122 15.91 4.09 -4.65
C VAL A 122 14.77 4.10 -5.68
N VAL A 123 14.08 2.97 -5.82
CA VAL A 123 12.97 2.81 -6.78
C VAL A 123 11.60 2.93 -6.11
N ARG A 124 11.52 2.67 -4.81
CA ARG A 124 10.30 2.76 -4.01
C ARG A 124 10.65 3.00 -2.54
N THR A 125 9.76 3.68 -1.82
CA THR A 125 9.88 3.90 -0.37
C THR A 125 8.55 3.69 0.33
N LEU A 126 8.59 3.34 1.61
CA LEU A 126 7.44 3.30 2.50
C LEU A 126 7.78 4.02 3.81
N GLY A 127 6.87 4.87 4.27
CA GLY A 127 6.98 5.55 5.57
C GLY A 127 7.73 6.87 5.55
N LEU A 128 8.09 7.39 4.36
CA LEU A 128 8.63 8.74 4.22
C LEU A 128 7.50 9.79 4.06
N PRO A 129 7.78 11.09 4.26
CA PRO A 129 6.78 12.15 4.07
C PRO A 129 6.15 12.13 2.66
N VAL A 130 6.98 11.96 1.63
CA VAL A 130 6.55 11.65 0.26
C VAL A 130 7.17 10.33 -0.16
N ASP A 131 6.33 9.33 -0.31
CA ASP A 131 6.74 8.01 -0.75
C ASP A 131 6.72 7.89 -2.27
N ARG A 132 7.79 7.30 -2.82
CA ARG A 132 7.79 6.81 -4.20
C ARG A 132 7.08 5.47 -4.24
N GLN A 133 5.96 5.39 -4.94
CA GLN A 133 5.15 4.18 -5.03
C GLN A 133 5.58 3.27 -6.18
N PHE A 134 6.09 3.84 -7.27
CA PHE A 134 6.47 3.08 -8.46
C PHE A 134 7.56 3.79 -9.26
N THR A 135 8.48 3.00 -9.83
CA THR A 135 9.44 3.42 -10.85
C THR A 135 9.44 2.38 -11.96
N ALA A 136 9.08 2.79 -13.17
CA ALA A 136 9.15 1.95 -14.36
C ALA A 136 10.01 2.57 -15.45
N SER A 137 10.61 1.72 -16.28
CA SER A 137 11.36 2.13 -17.45
C SER A 137 11.20 1.07 -18.54
N ALA A 138 11.20 1.49 -19.80
CA ALA A 138 11.27 0.59 -20.94
C ALA A 138 12.72 0.13 -21.22
N GLU A 139 13.70 0.93 -20.82
CA GLU A 139 15.12 0.66 -21.00
C GLU A 139 15.76 0.24 -19.65
N PRO A 140 16.78 -0.64 -19.64
CA PRO A 140 17.53 -0.95 -18.44
C PRO A 140 18.14 0.31 -17.81
N ASP A 141 18.23 0.34 -16.48
CA ASP A 141 18.88 1.43 -15.75
C ASP A 141 20.39 1.41 -16.01
N PRO A 142 21.01 2.51 -16.47
CA PRO A 142 22.46 2.59 -16.67
C PRO A 142 23.29 2.15 -15.46
N LEU A 143 22.79 2.40 -14.24
CA LEU A 143 23.47 1.99 -13.01
C LEU A 143 23.60 0.47 -12.86
N ALA A 144 22.76 -0.31 -13.54
CA ALA A 144 22.82 -1.77 -13.54
C ALA A 144 23.74 -2.35 -14.62
N GLU A 145 24.11 -1.56 -15.64
CA GLU A 145 24.77 -2.07 -16.85
C GLU A 145 26.30 -1.93 -16.85
N VAL A 146 26.85 -1.13 -15.93
CA VAL A 146 28.27 -0.78 -15.95
C VAL A 146 29.04 -1.43 -14.80
N SER A 147 30.16 -2.06 -15.12
CA SER A 147 31.18 -2.42 -14.10
C SER A 147 32.19 -1.29 -13.89
N ASP A 148 32.44 -0.47 -14.92
CA ASP A 148 33.26 0.74 -14.82
C ASP A 148 32.36 1.99 -14.82
N PRO A 149 32.24 2.70 -13.69
CA PRO A 149 31.36 3.87 -13.57
C PRO A 149 31.72 5.02 -14.52
N ALA A 150 32.96 5.06 -15.06
CA ALA A 150 33.35 6.05 -16.08
C ALA A 150 32.46 6.00 -17.33
N GLN A 151 31.94 4.81 -17.65
CA GLN A 151 31.11 4.58 -18.83
C GLN A 151 29.69 5.16 -18.70
N LEU A 152 29.32 5.66 -17.52
CA LEU A 152 28.06 6.37 -17.32
C LEU A 152 28.09 7.77 -17.95
N ASP A 153 29.27 8.36 -18.18
CA ASP A 153 29.35 9.73 -18.67
C ASP A 153 28.58 9.92 -19.99
N GLY A 154 27.68 10.90 -20.03
CA GLY A 154 26.86 11.20 -21.18
C GLY A 154 25.68 10.25 -21.43
N ARG A 155 25.53 9.15 -20.67
CA ARG A 155 24.36 8.28 -20.77
C ARG A 155 23.08 9.00 -20.38
N GLU A 156 21.99 8.56 -20.98
CA GLU A 156 20.64 9.01 -20.67
C GLU A 156 19.78 7.84 -20.23
N TRP A 157 18.72 8.15 -19.48
CA TRP A 157 17.74 7.18 -19.06
C TRP A 157 16.37 7.84 -18.89
N GLN A 158 15.31 7.13 -19.24
CA GLN A 158 13.94 7.62 -19.07
C GLN A 158 13.16 6.68 -18.15
N SER A 159 12.49 7.24 -17.16
CA SER A 159 11.65 6.48 -16.25
C SER A 159 10.33 7.20 -15.97
N THR A 160 9.30 6.42 -15.64
CA THR A 160 8.02 6.90 -15.14
C THR A 160 8.01 6.77 -13.62
N LEU A 161 7.65 7.85 -12.94
CA LEU A 161 7.63 7.94 -11.49
C LEU A 161 6.20 8.14 -10.97
N ASP A 162 5.84 7.34 -9.96
CA ASP A 162 4.60 7.51 -9.20
C ASP A 162 4.93 7.78 -7.73
N TRP A 163 4.19 8.72 -7.15
CA TRP A 163 4.20 9.01 -5.73
C TRP A 163 2.85 8.70 -5.11
N ASN A 164 2.76 8.85 -3.80
CA ASN A 164 1.48 8.77 -3.10
C ASN A 164 0.42 9.70 -3.71
N ALA A 165 -0.86 9.35 -3.51
CA ALA A 165 -1.98 9.99 -4.20
C ALA A 165 -2.04 11.53 -4.09
N SER A 166 -1.42 12.14 -3.08
CA SER A 166 -1.31 13.59 -2.93
C SER A 166 -0.33 14.25 -3.91
N HIS A 167 0.64 13.53 -4.44
CA HIS A 167 1.67 14.04 -5.37
C HIS A 167 1.51 13.48 -6.79
N GLY A 168 0.65 12.48 -6.98
CA GLY A 168 0.23 11.98 -8.28
C GLY A 168 1.16 10.94 -8.89
N ALA A 169 0.86 10.56 -10.13
CA ALA A 169 1.50 9.45 -10.82
C ALA A 169 1.74 9.77 -12.31
N GLY A 170 2.56 8.94 -12.95
CA GLY A 170 2.81 8.94 -14.39
C GLY A 170 3.83 9.95 -14.86
N PHE A 171 4.64 10.54 -13.98
CA PHE A 171 5.56 11.59 -14.36
C PHE A 171 6.78 11.05 -15.11
N LEU A 172 7.03 11.55 -16.31
CA LEU A 172 8.19 11.17 -17.11
C LEU A 172 9.44 11.94 -16.62
N ALA A 173 10.36 11.19 -16.02
CA ALA A 173 11.68 11.64 -15.64
C ALA A 173 12.70 11.31 -16.74
N LYS A 174 13.48 12.31 -17.15
CA LYS A 174 14.62 12.14 -18.05
C LYS A 174 15.90 12.43 -17.28
N ALA A 175 16.78 11.45 -17.20
CA ALA A 175 18.05 11.51 -16.52
C ALA A 175 19.20 11.62 -17.52
N ARG A 176 20.23 12.39 -17.17
CA ARG A 176 21.54 12.39 -17.85
C ARG A 176 22.66 12.28 -16.82
N PHE A 177 23.61 11.40 -17.11
CA PHE A 177 24.73 11.10 -16.23
C PHE A 177 25.99 11.89 -16.61
N ARG A 178 26.77 12.26 -15.59
CA ARG A 178 28.07 12.93 -15.74
C ARG A 178 29.09 12.36 -14.76
N ASP A 179 30.26 12.01 -15.27
CA ASP A 179 31.40 11.60 -14.44
C ASP A 179 32.18 12.83 -13.94
N HIS A 180 32.45 12.86 -12.63
CA HIS A 180 33.27 13.90 -11.98
C HIS A 180 34.64 13.38 -11.53
N GLY A 181 34.99 12.15 -11.91
CA GLY A 181 36.27 11.52 -11.59
C GLY A 181 36.39 11.09 -10.13
N MET A 182 37.62 10.78 -9.73
CA MET A 182 37.93 10.37 -8.36
C MET A 182 37.87 11.56 -7.41
N THR A 183 37.28 11.36 -6.23
CA THR A 183 37.17 12.37 -5.19
C THR A 183 37.32 11.69 -3.81
N SER A 184 38.04 12.37 -2.93
CA SER A 184 38.18 11.97 -1.52
C SER A 184 36.88 12.24 -0.75
N ILE A 185 36.16 11.20 -0.36
CA ILE A 185 34.86 11.30 0.32
C ILE A 185 34.94 10.63 1.70
N GLU A 186 34.43 11.32 2.71
CA GLU A 186 34.20 10.73 4.03
C GLU A 186 32.87 9.97 4.01
N LEU A 187 32.92 8.67 4.26
CA LEU A 187 31.74 7.81 4.35
C LEU A 187 31.13 7.87 5.75
N ARG A 188 31.99 7.73 6.76
CA ARG A 188 31.69 7.77 8.20
C ARG A 188 32.83 8.52 8.90
N PRO A 189 32.66 8.97 10.15
CA PRO A 189 33.75 9.62 10.89
C PRO A 189 35.03 8.78 10.81
N GLU A 190 36.13 9.40 10.40
CA GLU A 190 37.46 8.77 10.25
C GLU A 190 37.59 7.74 9.10
N ASP A 191 36.53 7.46 8.33
CA ASP A 191 36.56 6.61 7.14
C ASP A 191 36.51 7.45 5.85
N ARG A 192 37.69 7.87 5.39
CA ARG A 192 37.85 8.58 4.11
C ARG A 192 38.35 7.65 3.02
N ARG A 193 37.67 7.66 1.88
CA ARG A 193 38.00 6.83 0.72
C ARG A 193 38.06 7.65 -0.56
N GLU A 194 38.92 7.24 -1.48
CA GLU A 194 38.92 7.74 -2.85
C GLU A 194 37.83 7.00 -3.63
N LEU A 195 36.78 7.73 -4.02
CA LEU A 195 35.61 7.19 -4.71
C LEU A 195 35.36 7.93 -6.02
N ARG A 196 34.86 7.23 -7.03
CA ARG A 196 34.44 7.88 -8.28
C ARG A 196 33.06 8.49 -8.10
N ARG A 197 32.91 9.77 -8.40
CA ARG A 197 31.68 10.53 -8.19
C ARG A 197 30.91 10.69 -9.50
N ILE A 198 29.68 10.18 -9.54
CA ILE A 198 28.76 10.32 -10.67
C ILE A 198 27.57 11.19 -10.30
N GLU A 199 27.26 12.18 -11.13
CA GLU A 199 26.04 12.99 -11.05
C GLU A 199 25.00 12.41 -12.00
N GLU A 200 23.79 12.17 -11.50
CA GLU A 200 22.61 11.96 -12.33
C GLU A 200 21.71 13.20 -12.22
N ARG A 201 21.56 13.93 -13.33
CA ARG A 201 20.67 15.08 -13.41
C ARG A 201 19.34 14.66 -13.97
N VAL A 202 18.27 14.84 -13.20
CA VAL A 202 16.92 14.40 -13.53
C VAL A 202 16.04 15.61 -13.82
N ASN A 203 15.33 15.57 -14.95
CA ASN A 203 14.32 16.55 -15.33
C ASN A 203 12.96 15.87 -15.49
N ILE A 204 11.94 16.40 -14.81
CA ILE A 204 10.56 15.89 -14.90
C ILE A 204 9.73 16.83 -15.77
N ARG A 205 9.33 16.35 -16.95
CA ARG A 205 8.36 17.01 -17.84
C ARG A 205 7.01 16.34 -17.63
N PRO A 206 5.88 17.06 -17.50
CA PRO A 206 5.65 18.47 -17.89
C PRO A 206 5.80 19.52 -16.78
N VAL A 207 6.08 19.13 -15.53
CA VAL A 207 6.06 20.06 -14.37
C VAL A 207 7.31 20.93 -14.21
N GLY A 208 8.35 20.70 -15.00
CA GLY A 208 9.54 21.57 -15.06
C GLY A 208 10.47 21.45 -13.85
N ILE A 209 10.36 20.34 -13.11
CA ILE A 209 11.17 20.07 -11.93
C ILE A 209 12.54 19.52 -12.36
N GLU A 210 13.60 19.97 -11.70
CA GLU A 210 14.96 19.48 -11.91
C GLU A 210 15.66 19.23 -10.56
N TYR A 211 16.40 18.13 -10.45
CA TYR A 211 17.25 17.82 -9.31
C TYR A 211 18.42 16.92 -9.71
N SER A 212 19.42 16.81 -8.84
CA SER A 212 20.59 15.95 -9.06
C SER A 212 20.71 14.90 -7.96
N ASN A 213 20.82 13.64 -8.38
CA ASN A 213 21.28 12.54 -7.55
C ASN A 213 22.79 12.37 -7.68
N TRP A 214 23.43 11.87 -6.63
CA TRP A 214 24.86 11.63 -6.59
C TRP A 214 25.13 10.20 -6.16
N TYR A 215 26.00 9.52 -6.89
CA TYR A 215 26.42 8.15 -6.64
C TYR A 215 27.94 8.11 -6.50
N TYR A 216 28.42 7.37 -5.51
CA TYR A 216 29.84 7.27 -5.18
C TYR A 216 30.26 5.81 -5.26
N PHE A 217 31.12 5.52 -6.22
CA PHE A 217 31.57 4.17 -6.54
C PHE A 217 32.95 3.89 -5.96
N ASP A 218 33.13 2.69 -5.43
CA ASP A 218 34.44 2.19 -5.02
C ASP A 218 35.25 1.64 -6.22
N ALA A 219 36.45 1.14 -5.95
CA ALA A 219 37.32 0.57 -6.98
C ALA A 219 36.78 -0.74 -7.62
N ARG A 220 35.75 -1.36 -7.02
CA ARG A 220 35.08 -2.56 -7.55
C ARG A 220 33.86 -2.22 -8.40
N GLY A 221 33.53 -0.93 -8.55
CA GLY A 221 32.33 -0.48 -9.25
C GLY A 221 31.06 -0.61 -8.41
N GLN A 222 31.16 -0.73 -7.08
CA GLN A 222 30.00 -0.81 -6.18
C GLN A 222 29.63 0.57 -5.63
N ILE A 223 28.33 0.84 -5.52
CA ILE A 223 27.82 2.08 -4.92
C ILE A 223 27.87 1.94 -3.39
N VAL A 224 28.86 2.58 -2.77
CA VAL A 224 29.05 2.56 -1.31
C VAL A 224 28.38 3.74 -0.61
N LYS A 225 28.06 4.81 -1.36
CA LYS A 225 27.32 5.97 -0.88
C LYS A 225 26.47 6.57 -1.98
N SER A 226 25.31 7.12 -1.62
CA SER A 226 24.49 7.89 -2.54
C SER A 226 23.77 9.03 -1.83
N ARG A 227 23.38 10.05 -2.61
CA ARG A 227 22.48 11.14 -2.18
C ARG A 227 21.41 11.30 -3.27
N GLN A 228 20.19 10.90 -2.97
CA GLN A 228 19.12 10.75 -3.94
C GLN A 228 17.86 11.52 -3.52
N HIS A 229 17.17 12.13 -4.47
CA HIS A 229 15.85 12.72 -4.26
C HIS A 229 14.77 11.68 -4.52
N VAL A 230 14.01 11.34 -3.47
CA VAL A 230 12.77 10.57 -3.60
C VAL A 230 11.64 11.46 -4.14
N HIS A 231 11.59 12.74 -3.76
CA HIS A 231 10.73 13.76 -4.36
C HIS A 231 11.46 15.14 -4.26
N PRO A 232 11.28 16.08 -5.21
CA PRO A 232 11.89 17.41 -5.19
C PRO A 232 11.51 18.28 -3.99
N GLU A 233 10.28 18.16 -3.48
CA GLU A 233 9.79 18.98 -2.35
C GLU A 233 10.22 18.43 -0.99
N GLN A 234 10.97 17.32 -0.95
CA GLN A 234 11.54 16.79 0.28
C GLN A 234 13.07 16.76 0.23
N PRO A 235 13.73 16.84 1.40
CA PRO A 235 15.18 16.75 1.46
C PRO A 235 15.70 15.45 0.83
N PRO A 236 16.91 15.45 0.26
CA PRO A 236 17.48 14.26 -0.32
C PRO A 236 17.84 13.24 0.75
N LEU A 237 17.68 11.97 0.38
CA LEU A 237 18.05 10.81 1.15
C LEU A 237 19.52 10.50 0.89
N THR A 238 20.33 10.52 1.96
CA THR A 238 21.73 10.08 1.92
C THR A 238 21.80 8.64 2.42
N LEU A 239 22.44 7.76 1.67
CA LEU A 239 22.63 6.35 2.01
C LEU A 239 24.13 6.05 2.05
N VAL A 240 24.58 5.30 3.06
CA VAL A 240 25.94 4.78 3.18
C VAL A 240 25.85 3.29 3.46
N VAL A 241 26.38 2.47 2.56
CA VAL A 241 26.46 1.02 2.76
C VAL A 241 27.60 0.75 3.74
N VAL A 242 27.25 0.25 4.94
CA VAL A 242 28.25 -0.07 5.97
C VAL A 242 28.76 -1.49 5.79
N ARG A 243 27.86 -2.42 5.47
CA ARG A 243 28.17 -3.79 5.13
C ARG A 243 27.29 -4.25 3.99
N GLU A 244 27.94 -4.72 2.93
CA GLU A 244 27.28 -5.29 1.77
C GLU A 244 26.53 -6.59 2.14
N ALA A 245 25.53 -6.92 1.33
CA ALA A 245 24.92 -8.24 1.39
C ALA A 245 25.98 -9.29 1.05
N GLY A 246 26.27 -10.21 1.97
CA GLY A 246 26.94 -11.46 1.62
C GLY A 246 26.06 -12.28 0.67
N PRO A 247 26.57 -13.38 0.07
CA PRO A 247 25.71 -14.33 -0.62
C PRO A 247 24.59 -14.72 0.35
N ALA A 248 23.34 -14.46 -0.05
CA ALA A 248 22.17 -14.55 0.80
C ALA A 248 22.26 -15.80 1.68
N ALA A 249 22.27 -15.60 3.01
CA ALA A 249 22.01 -16.72 3.90
C ALA A 249 20.66 -17.30 3.43
N PRO A 250 20.57 -18.61 3.17
CA PRO A 250 19.34 -19.19 2.68
C PRO A 250 18.23 -18.75 3.61
N VAL A 251 17.26 -18.02 3.07
CA VAL A 251 15.96 -17.86 3.71
C VAL A 251 15.56 -19.29 4.01
N HIS A 252 15.60 -19.70 5.28
CA HIS A 252 15.31 -21.07 5.65
C HIS A 252 13.98 -21.40 5.00
N ALA A 253 14.04 -22.31 4.02
CA ALA A 253 12.87 -22.79 3.33
C ALA A 253 11.92 -23.25 4.43
N VAL A 254 10.74 -22.65 4.48
CA VAL A 254 9.67 -23.17 5.32
C VAL A 254 9.43 -24.58 4.81
N GLU A 255 9.86 -25.55 5.59
CA GLU A 255 9.66 -26.96 5.29
C GLU A 255 8.15 -27.19 5.36
N THR A 256 7.54 -27.30 4.19
CA THR A 256 6.12 -27.54 4.01
C THR A 256 5.77 -28.89 4.64
N LEU A 257 5.29 -28.88 5.88
CA LEU A 257 4.64 -30.05 6.45
C LEU A 257 3.36 -30.31 5.64
N ALA A 258 3.29 -31.51 5.07
CA ALA A 258 2.15 -31.97 4.29
C ALA A 258 0.86 -31.86 5.12
N PRO A 259 -0.26 -31.36 4.56
CA PRO A 259 -1.50 -31.26 5.30
C PRO A 259 -2.10 -32.66 5.51
N GLU A 260 -2.31 -33.02 6.77
CA GLU A 260 -3.34 -33.98 7.14
C GLU A 260 -4.69 -33.41 6.71
N ALA A 261 -5.47 -34.21 5.99
CA ALA A 261 -6.73 -33.81 5.38
C ALA A 261 -7.77 -33.43 6.44
N ALA A 262 -7.89 -32.14 6.72
CA ALA A 262 -9.01 -31.56 7.46
C ALA A 262 -10.14 -31.17 6.50
N LEU A 263 -11.37 -31.53 6.88
CA LEU A 263 -12.62 -31.34 6.15
C LEU A 263 -12.77 -29.90 5.61
N ALA A 264 -13.25 -29.79 4.37
CA ALA A 264 -13.23 -28.61 3.49
C ALA A 264 -13.98 -27.34 3.97
N THR A 265 -14.55 -27.32 5.18
CA THR A 265 -15.36 -26.21 5.71
C THR A 265 -14.61 -25.19 6.54
N ASP A 266 -13.34 -25.44 6.89
CA ASP A 266 -12.55 -24.60 7.80
C ASP A 266 -11.26 -24.04 7.15
N GLN A 267 -11.31 -23.81 5.84
CA GLN A 267 -10.18 -23.31 5.05
C GLN A 267 -10.48 -21.97 4.38
N VAL A 268 -9.43 -21.17 4.20
CA VAL A 268 -9.45 -19.97 3.37
C VAL A 268 -9.27 -20.39 1.91
N GLN A 269 -10.26 -20.11 1.07
CA GLN A 269 -10.18 -20.35 -0.38
C GLN A 269 -10.10 -19.02 -1.10
N VAL A 270 -9.01 -18.77 -1.82
CA VAL A 270 -8.83 -17.53 -2.60
C VAL A 270 -8.81 -17.89 -4.08
N ARG A 271 -9.79 -17.38 -4.83
CA ARG A 271 -9.82 -17.47 -6.28
C ARG A 271 -9.20 -16.22 -6.91
N LEU A 272 -8.29 -16.39 -7.86
CA LEU A 272 -7.68 -15.31 -8.61
C LEU A 272 -8.58 -14.84 -9.76
N ASP A 273 -8.19 -13.75 -10.41
CA ASP A 273 -8.86 -13.17 -11.59
C ASP A 273 -9.03 -14.16 -12.75
N ASP A 274 -8.02 -14.99 -13.01
CA ASP A 274 -8.02 -16.07 -14.04
C ASP A 274 -8.84 -17.31 -13.65
N GLY A 275 -9.44 -17.31 -12.45
CA GLY A 275 -10.23 -18.42 -11.93
C GLY A 275 -9.40 -19.49 -11.20
N ALA A 276 -8.07 -19.39 -11.19
CA ALA A 276 -7.21 -20.29 -10.43
C ALA A 276 -7.51 -20.18 -8.92
N ILE A 277 -7.42 -21.31 -8.22
CA ILE A 277 -7.51 -21.33 -6.76
C ILE A 277 -6.08 -21.29 -6.21
N LEU A 278 -5.82 -20.31 -5.35
CA LEU A 278 -4.52 -20.15 -4.71
C LEU A 278 -4.26 -21.33 -3.77
N ALA A 279 -3.12 -21.99 -3.94
CA ALA A 279 -2.70 -23.06 -3.05
C ALA A 279 -2.26 -22.48 -1.70
N LEU A 280 -3.11 -22.62 -0.68
CA LEU A 280 -2.92 -22.13 0.68
C LEU A 280 -2.84 -23.31 1.66
N PRO A 281 -2.04 -23.20 2.73
CA PRO A 281 -2.07 -24.19 3.81
C PRO A 281 -3.44 -24.20 4.51
N PRO A 282 -3.81 -25.29 5.22
CA PRO A 282 -5.05 -25.35 5.96
C PRO A 282 -5.10 -24.32 7.10
N GLY A 283 -6.31 -23.87 7.44
CA GLY A 283 -6.56 -22.93 8.53
C GLY A 283 -6.52 -21.45 8.11
N PRO A 284 -6.60 -20.53 9.10
CA PRO A 284 -6.59 -19.10 8.85
C PRO A 284 -5.29 -18.63 8.19
N GLN A 285 -5.39 -17.67 7.27
CA GLN A 285 -4.25 -17.20 6.48
C GLN A 285 -3.92 -15.75 6.78
N ARG A 286 -2.64 -15.42 6.95
CA ARG A 286 -2.20 -14.02 7.01
C ARG A 286 -2.39 -13.37 5.65
N LEU A 287 -2.76 -12.09 5.63
CA LEU A 287 -2.99 -11.37 4.39
C LEU A 287 -1.70 -11.31 3.55
N SER A 288 -0.53 -11.17 4.17
CA SER A 288 0.75 -11.17 3.48
C SER A 288 1.06 -12.50 2.78
N GLU A 289 0.62 -13.63 3.34
CA GLU A 289 0.77 -14.97 2.74
C GLU A 289 -0.11 -15.13 1.50
N VAL A 290 -1.34 -14.62 1.57
CA VAL A 290 -2.25 -14.63 0.41
C VAL A 290 -1.70 -13.74 -0.70
N VAL A 291 -1.29 -12.51 -0.37
CA VAL A 291 -0.78 -11.56 -1.36
C VAL A 291 0.53 -12.05 -1.96
N SER A 292 1.49 -12.54 -1.15
CA SER A 292 2.78 -13.01 -1.65
C SER A 292 2.65 -14.12 -2.69
N ARG A 293 1.77 -15.09 -2.46
CA ARG A 293 1.50 -16.17 -3.41
C ARG A 293 0.73 -15.69 -4.64
N ALA A 294 -0.24 -14.79 -4.44
CA ALA A 294 -1.05 -14.27 -5.54
C ALA A 294 -0.22 -13.40 -6.51
N THR A 295 0.85 -12.77 -6.04
CA THR A 295 1.70 -11.87 -6.82
C THR A 295 3.12 -12.44 -7.05
N ALA A 296 3.28 -13.77 -6.97
CA ALA A 296 4.59 -14.42 -7.05
C ALA A 296 5.26 -14.29 -8.44
N ASP A 297 4.47 -14.00 -9.48
CA ASP A 297 4.95 -13.69 -10.83
C ASP A 297 5.56 -12.28 -10.95
N GLY A 298 5.32 -11.39 -9.98
CA GLY A 298 5.87 -10.03 -9.95
C GLY A 298 5.09 -9.01 -10.81
N ASP A 299 4.01 -9.43 -11.49
CA ASP A 299 3.30 -8.62 -12.48
C ASP A 299 2.14 -7.78 -11.90
N ALA A 300 1.96 -7.81 -10.58
CA ALA A 300 0.83 -7.16 -9.92
C ALA A 300 1.10 -5.69 -9.57
N TRP A 301 0.28 -4.79 -10.13
CA TRP A 301 0.25 -3.40 -9.70
C TRP A 301 -0.60 -3.26 -8.44
N TRP A 302 0.05 -3.21 -7.27
CA TRP A 302 -0.62 -3.29 -5.97
C TRP A 302 -1.80 -2.32 -5.76
N PRO A 303 -1.82 -1.06 -6.27
CA PRO A 303 -2.98 -0.19 -6.10
C PRO A 303 -4.22 -0.77 -6.77
N GLY A 304 -4.06 -1.54 -7.85
CA GLY A 304 -5.16 -2.21 -8.53
C GLY A 304 -5.63 -3.50 -7.86
N LEU A 305 -4.99 -3.99 -6.80
CA LEU A 305 -5.41 -5.23 -6.14
C LEU A 305 -6.73 -5.02 -5.41
N ARG A 306 -7.59 -6.05 -5.45
CA ARG A 306 -8.82 -6.12 -4.65
C ARG A 306 -9.00 -7.47 -4.02
N LEU A 307 -9.45 -7.47 -2.77
CA LEU A 307 -9.87 -8.67 -2.08
C LEU A 307 -11.36 -8.56 -1.75
N TYR A 308 -12.13 -9.53 -2.22
CA TYR A 308 -13.55 -9.66 -1.94
C TYR A 308 -13.80 -10.88 -1.08
N ARG A 309 -14.70 -10.76 -0.12
CA ARG A 309 -15.43 -11.92 0.42
C ARG A 309 -16.51 -12.29 -0.58
N SER A 310 -16.41 -13.49 -1.14
CA SER A 310 -17.19 -13.94 -2.30
C SER A 310 -18.16 -15.08 -1.98
N SER A 311 -18.64 -15.16 -0.73
CA SER A 311 -19.70 -16.10 -0.37
C SER A 311 -21.02 -15.74 -1.05
N ALA A 312 -21.91 -16.72 -1.21
CA ALA A 312 -23.25 -16.50 -1.77
C ALA A 312 -24.00 -15.34 -1.07
N THR A 313 -23.94 -15.28 0.27
CA THR A 313 -24.56 -14.18 1.03
C THR A 313 -23.96 -12.82 0.72
N ALA A 314 -22.64 -12.72 0.52
CA ALA A 314 -21.98 -11.47 0.18
C ALA A 314 -22.34 -11.03 -1.26
N GLN A 315 -22.46 -11.99 -2.18
CA GLN A 315 -22.93 -11.75 -3.54
C GLN A 315 -24.39 -11.29 -3.57
N ASP A 316 -25.28 -11.96 -2.83
CA ASP A 316 -26.69 -11.58 -2.73
C ASP A 316 -26.85 -10.17 -2.14
N ALA A 317 -26.06 -9.84 -1.11
CA ALA A 317 -26.05 -8.51 -0.51
C ALA A 317 -25.60 -7.43 -1.51
N ALA A 318 -24.58 -7.71 -2.32
CA ALA A 318 -24.11 -6.82 -3.39
C ALA A 318 -25.19 -6.59 -4.47
N HIS A 319 -25.87 -7.65 -4.91
CA HIS A 319 -26.99 -7.55 -5.85
C HIS A 319 -28.14 -6.73 -5.27
N ALA A 320 -28.54 -7.02 -4.02
CA ALA A 320 -29.60 -6.30 -3.34
C ALA A 320 -29.28 -4.80 -3.14
N ALA A 321 -28.01 -4.46 -2.84
CA ALA A 321 -27.57 -3.07 -2.73
C ALA A 321 -27.71 -2.33 -4.07
N ARG A 322 -27.31 -2.96 -5.18
CA ARG A 322 -27.50 -2.39 -6.52
C ARG A 322 -28.97 -2.23 -6.88
N THR A 323 -29.82 -3.23 -6.62
CA THR A 323 -31.26 -3.14 -6.88
C THR A 323 -31.91 -1.98 -6.11
N ARG A 324 -31.59 -1.82 -4.82
CA ARG A 324 -32.09 -0.68 -4.03
C ARG A 324 -31.65 0.66 -4.59
N LEU A 325 -30.41 0.77 -5.08
CA LEU A 325 -29.94 2.00 -5.75
C LEU A 325 -30.77 2.32 -6.99
N ILE A 326 -31.07 1.31 -7.81
CA ILE A 326 -31.93 1.46 -9.01
C ILE A 326 -33.33 1.92 -8.60
N GLU A 327 -33.97 1.27 -7.63
CA GLU A 327 -35.29 1.66 -7.12
C GLU A 327 -35.31 3.11 -6.62
N GLN A 328 -34.26 3.54 -5.92
CA GLN A 328 -34.13 4.93 -5.45
C GLN A 328 -33.95 5.93 -6.61
N LEU A 329 -33.21 5.57 -7.66
CA LEU A 329 -33.04 6.39 -8.85
C LEU A 329 -34.32 6.47 -9.70
N GLU A 330 -35.09 5.39 -9.77
CA GLU A 330 -36.40 5.37 -10.44
C GLU A 330 -37.39 6.28 -9.70
N ALA A 331 -37.50 6.14 -8.37
CA ALA A 331 -38.32 7.03 -7.55
C ALA A 331 -37.90 8.50 -7.69
N PHE A 332 -36.60 8.75 -7.82
CA PHE A 332 -36.07 10.07 -8.12
C PHE A 332 -36.52 10.59 -9.49
N ALA A 333 -36.42 9.76 -10.54
CA ALA A 333 -36.84 10.11 -11.88
C ALA A 333 -38.34 10.41 -11.96
N GLU A 334 -39.18 9.59 -11.31
CA GLU A 334 -40.63 9.78 -11.27
C GLU A 334 -41.02 11.11 -10.59
N ALA A 335 -40.42 11.44 -9.46
CA ALA A 335 -40.73 12.69 -8.79
C ALA A 335 -40.18 13.92 -9.53
N ALA A 336 -39.09 13.78 -10.29
CA ALA A 336 -38.62 14.83 -11.19
C ALA A 336 -39.65 15.06 -12.32
N GLU A 337 -40.21 14.00 -12.88
CA GLU A 337 -41.29 14.08 -13.88
C GLU A 337 -42.53 14.80 -13.32
N GLN A 338 -42.94 14.47 -12.10
CA GLN A 338 -44.09 15.11 -11.42
C GLN A 338 -43.90 16.61 -11.14
N ARG A 339 -42.66 17.11 -11.22
CA ARG A 339 -42.29 18.52 -11.04
C ARG A 339 -42.01 19.23 -12.37
N ASP A 340 -42.36 18.61 -13.50
CA ASP A 340 -42.05 19.08 -14.85
C ASP A 340 -40.52 19.24 -15.11
N GLU A 341 -39.67 18.50 -14.37
CA GLU A 341 -38.21 18.44 -14.56
C GLU A 341 -37.80 17.31 -15.52
N GLY A 342 -38.47 17.18 -16.66
CA GLY A 342 -38.28 16.08 -17.64
C GLY A 342 -36.82 15.78 -18.02
N PRO A 343 -35.97 16.77 -18.33
CA PRO A 343 -34.55 16.52 -18.62
C PRO A 343 -33.79 15.85 -17.46
N ARG A 344 -34.19 16.11 -16.21
CA ARG A 344 -33.59 15.51 -15.02
C ARG A 344 -34.07 14.08 -14.80
N ALA A 345 -35.35 13.81 -15.06
CA ALA A 345 -35.89 12.46 -15.05
C ALA A 345 -35.21 11.59 -16.11
N GLN A 346 -35.01 12.12 -17.32
CA GLN A 346 -34.27 11.43 -18.38
C GLN A 346 -32.81 11.16 -18.00
N ALA A 347 -32.13 12.14 -17.39
CA ALA A 347 -30.76 11.96 -16.93
C ALA A 347 -30.63 10.88 -15.84
N ALA A 348 -31.60 10.80 -14.91
CA ALA A 348 -31.62 9.75 -13.89
C ALA A 348 -31.85 8.35 -14.48
N ARG A 349 -32.72 8.22 -15.48
CA ARG A 349 -32.94 6.96 -16.21
C ARG A 349 -31.70 6.56 -17.01
N ALA A 350 -31.06 7.50 -17.69
CA ALA A 350 -29.78 7.26 -18.37
C ALA A 350 -28.65 6.86 -17.40
N LEU A 351 -28.66 7.38 -16.17
CA LEU A 351 -27.75 6.93 -15.12
C LEU A 351 -27.99 5.46 -14.76
N ILE A 352 -29.26 5.04 -14.59
CA ILE A 352 -29.61 3.63 -14.32
C ILE A 352 -29.03 2.71 -15.39
N ASP A 353 -29.17 3.08 -16.67
CA ASP A 353 -28.68 2.29 -17.82
C ASP A 353 -27.14 2.16 -17.85
N THR A 354 -26.42 3.07 -17.20
CA THR A 354 -24.94 3.12 -17.19
C THR A 354 -24.33 2.64 -15.88
N LEU A 355 -25.15 2.21 -14.91
CA LEU A 355 -24.65 1.65 -13.65
C LEU A 355 -23.88 0.35 -13.89
N PRO A 356 -22.69 0.19 -13.29
CA PRO A 356 -21.95 -1.06 -13.38
C PRO A 356 -22.73 -2.21 -12.74
N PRO A 357 -22.40 -3.47 -13.05
CA PRO A 357 -23.03 -4.63 -12.42
C PRO A 357 -22.76 -4.68 -10.90
N ALA A 358 -23.44 -5.59 -10.21
CA ALA A 358 -23.14 -5.84 -8.82
C ALA A 358 -21.69 -6.35 -8.69
N PRO A 359 -20.92 -5.88 -7.69
CA PRO A 359 -19.57 -6.37 -7.47
C PRO A 359 -19.60 -7.87 -7.10
N PRO A 360 -18.47 -8.59 -7.25
CA PRO A 360 -18.41 -10.04 -7.04
C PRO A 360 -18.61 -10.50 -5.58
N GLY A 361 -18.82 -9.57 -4.65
CA GLY A 361 -19.03 -9.81 -3.23
C GLY A 361 -18.77 -8.55 -2.41
N GLU A 362 -18.49 -8.72 -1.12
CA GLU A 362 -18.12 -7.64 -0.21
C GLU A 362 -16.63 -7.32 -0.38
N MET A 363 -16.31 -6.09 -0.80
CA MET A 363 -14.93 -5.63 -0.87
C MET A 363 -14.39 -5.42 0.55
N LEU A 364 -13.24 -6.05 0.85
CA LEU A 364 -12.61 -5.90 2.16
C LEU A 364 -11.74 -4.62 2.17
N PRO A 365 -11.88 -3.74 3.19
CA PRO A 365 -11.11 -2.51 3.30
C PRO A 365 -9.70 -2.79 3.89
N VAL A 366 -8.91 -3.59 3.19
CA VAL A 366 -7.57 -4.01 3.61
C VAL A 366 -6.49 -3.45 2.68
N VAL A 367 -5.28 -3.24 3.22
CA VAL A 367 -4.11 -2.87 2.42
C VAL A 367 -3.55 -4.13 1.78
N LEU A 368 -3.35 -4.11 0.45
CA LEU A 368 -2.83 -5.25 -0.31
C LEU A 368 -1.40 -5.04 -0.82
N ASP A 369 -0.74 -3.97 -0.36
CA ASP A 369 0.67 -3.73 -0.60
C ASP A 369 1.54 -4.70 0.23
N LEU A 370 2.11 -5.72 -0.41
CA LEU A 370 2.90 -6.77 0.24
C LEU A 370 4.02 -6.23 1.12
N ASP A 371 4.75 -5.23 0.62
CA ASP A 371 5.87 -4.64 1.35
C ASP A 371 5.38 -3.93 2.61
N ARG A 372 4.22 -3.25 2.52
CA ARG A 372 3.60 -2.57 3.65
C ARG A 372 3.05 -3.55 4.69
N LEU A 373 2.49 -4.67 4.25
CA LEU A 373 2.02 -5.76 5.11
C LEU A 373 3.19 -6.36 5.92
N ARG A 374 4.34 -6.56 5.28
CA ARG A 374 5.53 -7.13 5.93
C ARG A 374 6.13 -6.23 7.00
N VAL A 375 6.14 -4.91 6.81
CA VAL A 375 6.71 -3.97 7.79
C VAL A 375 5.72 -3.42 8.80
N THR A 376 4.41 -3.60 8.57
CA THR A 376 3.35 -3.07 9.45
C THR A 376 2.47 -4.21 9.97
N PRO A 377 2.83 -4.85 11.10
CA PRO A 377 2.11 -6.02 11.61
C PRO A 377 0.61 -5.82 11.85
N SER A 378 0.18 -4.59 12.15
CA SER A 378 -1.24 -4.27 12.35
C SER A 378 -2.06 -4.29 11.06
N LEU A 379 -1.43 -4.26 9.88
CA LEU A 379 -2.10 -4.37 8.58
C LEU A 379 -2.19 -5.82 8.12
N ASP A 380 -1.30 -6.70 8.58
CA ASP A 380 -1.28 -8.12 8.25
C ASP A 380 -2.31 -8.91 9.07
N VAL A 381 -3.58 -8.68 8.73
CA VAL A 381 -4.73 -9.30 9.38
C VAL A 381 -4.84 -10.78 9.02
N LEU A 382 -5.39 -11.56 9.96
CA LEU A 382 -5.69 -12.97 9.74
C LEU A 382 -7.06 -13.11 9.05
N LEU A 383 -7.08 -13.70 7.85
CA LEU A 383 -8.31 -14.02 7.13
C LEU A 383 -8.97 -15.26 7.76
N PRO A 384 -10.22 -15.16 8.22
CA PRO A 384 -10.96 -16.32 8.70
C PRO A 384 -11.32 -17.25 7.53
N PRO A 385 -11.59 -18.53 7.81
CA PRO A 385 -12.11 -19.48 6.82
C PRO A 385 -13.29 -18.91 6.03
N GLY A 386 -13.30 -19.18 4.72
CA GLY A 386 -14.30 -18.63 3.82
C GLY A 386 -13.81 -18.53 2.37
N GLU A 387 -14.74 -18.13 1.51
CA GLU A 387 -14.50 -17.94 0.08
C GLU A 387 -14.15 -16.49 -0.22
N TYR A 388 -13.03 -16.29 -0.88
CA TYR A 388 -12.51 -14.99 -1.25
C TYR A 388 -12.16 -14.95 -2.74
N ARG A 389 -12.20 -13.76 -3.31
CA ARG A 389 -11.72 -13.49 -4.66
C ARG A 389 -10.69 -12.37 -4.60
N LEU A 390 -9.46 -12.67 -5.03
CA LEU A 390 -8.40 -11.68 -5.18
C LEU A 390 -8.28 -11.34 -6.66
N LEU A 391 -8.52 -10.07 -7.00
CA LEU A 391 -8.39 -9.59 -8.37
C LEU A 391 -7.08 -8.83 -8.51
N ARG A 392 -6.25 -9.29 -9.46
CA ARG A 392 -5.04 -8.60 -9.88
C ARG A 392 -5.35 -7.68 -11.05
N ALA A 393 -4.54 -6.63 -11.18
CA ALA A 393 -4.62 -5.72 -12.31
C ALA A 393 -3.22 -5.24 -12.68
N SER A 394 -3.00 -5.05 -13.97
CA SER A 394 -1.89 -4.25 -14.48
C SER A 394 -2.21 -2.76 -14.31
N ARG A 395 -1.17 -1.93 -14.28
CA ARG A 395 -1.31 -0.48 -14.21
C ARG A 395 -2.01 0.04 -15.47
N PRO A 396 -3.22 0.63 -15.36
CA PRO A 396 -3.93 1.16 -16.52
C PRO A 396 -3.30 2.48 -16.98
N GLU A 397 -3.57 2.86 -18.23
CA GLU A 397 -3.19 4.17 -18.80
C GLU A 397 -4.39 5.13 -18.89
N THR A 398 -5.50 4.77 -18.28
CA THR A 398 -6.78 5.50 -18.33
C THR A 398 -7.29 5.83 -16.94
N LEU A 399 -8.29 6.70 -16.85
CA LEU A 399 -9.19 6.85 -15.72
C LEU A 399 -10.62 6.88 -16.23
N SER A 400 -11.62 6.71 -15.36
CA SER A 400 -13.03 6.67 -15.77
C SER A 400 -13.81 7.88 -15.26
N LEU A 401 -14.69 8.42 -16.09
CA LEU A 401 -15.74 9.35 -15.68
C LEU A 401 -17.07 8.61 -15.62
N ALA A 402 -17.85 8.83 -14.57
CA ALA A 402 -19.08 8.07 -14.32
C ALA A 402 -20.14 8.93 -13.61
N GLY A 403 -21.32 8.34 -13.38
CA GLY A 403 -22.44 9.06 -12.78
C GLY A 403 -23.11 9.99 -13.78
N MET A 404 -23.46 11.21 -13.33
CA MET A 404 -24.18 12.23 -14.11
C MET A 404 -23.31 12.98 -15.14
N ALA A 405 -22.27 12.34 -15.68
CA ALA A 405 -21.53 12.82 -16.84
C ALA A 405 -22.33 12.56 -18.13
N VAL A 406 -22.26 13.45 -19.12
CA VAL A 406 -22.97 13.23 -20.39
C VAL A 406 -22.33 12.11 -21.21
N HIS A 407 -21.01 11.98 -21.15
CA HIS A 407 -20.25 10.91 -21.80
C HIS A 407 -19.50 10.08 -20.76
N PRO A 408 -20.15 9.17 -20.01
CA PRO A 408 -19.44 8.29 -19.10
C PRO A 408 -18.46 7.37 -19.86
N GLY A 409 -17.41 6.92 -19.18
CA GLY A 409 -16.42 5.98 -19.72
C GLY A 409 -14.97 6.43 -19.51
N GLU A 410 -14.05 5.71 -20.15
CA GLU A 410 -12.61 5.92 -19.98
C GLU A 410 -12.11 7.21 -20.63
N ARG A 411 -11.03 7.74 -20.06
CA ARG A 411 -10.26 8.91 -20.52
C ARG A 411 -8.78 8.59 -20.36
N GLY A 412 -7.96 9.05 -21.31
CA GLY A 412 -6.51 8.94 -21.18
C GLY A 412 -6.00 9.58 -19.88
N TYR A 413 -5.15 8.87 -19.16
CA TYR A 413 -4.49 9.39 -17.98
C TYR A 413 -3.43 10.43 -18.37
N VAL A 414 -3.45 11.58 -17.69
CA VAL A 414 -2.55 12.72 -17.92
C VAL A 414 -1.90 13.05 -16.58
N PRO A 415 -0.57 12.85 -16.44
CA PRO A 415 0.16 13.12 -15.22
C PRO A 415 -0.04 14.56 -14.74
N GLY A 416 -0.30 14.73 -13.44
CA GLY A 416 -0.51 16.04 -12.81
C GLY A 416 -1.85 16.72 -13.15
N ARG A 417 -2.73 16.11 -13.98
CA ARG A 417 -4.05 16.67 -14.28
C ARG A 417 -5.01 16.39 -13.13
N THR A 418 -5.60 17.44 -12.56
CA THR A 418 -6.51 17.33 -11.40
C THR A 418 -7.89 16.80 -11.79
N VAL A 419 -8.64 16.28 -10.82
CA VAL A 419 -10.04 15.86 -10.99
C VAL A 419 -10.89 16.98 -11.62
N ALA A 420 -10.77 18.20 -11.10
CA ALA A 420 -11.48 19.36 -11.64
C ALA A 420 -11.11 19.65 -13.11
N ALA A 421 -9.86 19.44 -13.51
CA ALA A 421 -9.42 19.63 -14.89
C ALA A 421 -9.91 18.54 -15.86
N TYR A 422 -10.18 17.33 -15.37
CA TYR A 422 -10.86 16.28 -16.14
C TYR A 422 -12.33 16.62 -16.38
N LEU A 423 -13.02 17.09 -15.34
CA LEU A 423 -14.43 17.48 -15.41
C LEU A 423 -14.67 18.76 -16.21
N ALA A 424 -13.71 19.69 -16.25
CA ALA A 424 -13.84 20.92 -17.03
C ALA A 424 -14.06 20.68 -18.53
N SER A 425 -13.64 19.53 -19.05
CA SER A 425 -13.87 19.10 -20.45
C SER A 425 -15.10 18.20 -20.62
N GLU A 426 -15.83 17.90 -19.56
CA GLU A 426 -16.96 16.96 -19.57
C GLU A 426 -18.29 17.71 -19.32
N PRO A 427 -19.20 17.76 -20.31
CA PRO A 427 -20.55 18.25 -20.07
C PRO A 427 -21.25 17.39 -19.00
N LEU A 428 -21.97 18.04 -18.08
CA LEU A 428 -22.72 17.35 -17.04
C LEU A 428 -24.21 17.35 -17.35
N ALA A 429 -24.89 16.25 -17.03
CA ALA A 429 -26.30 16.07 -17.30
C ALA A 429 -27.19 17.02 -16.48
N ALA A 430 -28.46 17.15 -16.88
CA ALA A 430 -29.43 17.94 -16.13
C ALA A 430 -29.57 17.40 -14.70
N GLY A 431 -29.47 18.29 -13.71
CA GLY A 431 -29.53 17.92 -12.30
C GLY A 431 -28.26 17.25 -11.74
N ALA A 432 -27.13 17.29 -12.43
CA ALA A 432 -25.83 16.86 -11.90
C ALA A 432 -25.31 17.79 -10.79
N GLU A 433 -24.66 17.19 -9.78
CA GLU A 433 -23.90 17.90 -8.75
C GLU A 433 -22.68 18.59 -9.39
N ARG A 434 -22.45 19.85 -9.02
CA ARG A 434 -21.43 20.71 -9.64
C ARG A 434 -20.36 21.17 -8.66
N ASP A 435 -20.64 21.07 -7.37
CA ASP A 435 -19.79 21.61 -6.32
C ASP A 435 -18.82 20.54 -5.81
N HIS A 436 -19.28 19.28 -5.80
CA HIS A 436 -18.53 18.14 -5.30
C HIS A 436 -18.70 16.90 -6.18
N VAL A 437 -17.64 16.11 -6.29
CA VAL A 437 -17.68 14.78 -6.93
C VAL A 437 -17.06 13.76 -6.01
N TRP A 438 -17.26 12.49 -6.32
CA TRP A 438 -16.58 11.40 -5.65
C TRP A 438 -15.40 10.94 -6.48
N LEU A 439 -14.23 10.88 -5.85
CA LEU A 439 -13.03 10.27 -6.39
C LEU A 439 -12.88 8.88 -5.76
N VAL A 440 -12.97 7.85 -6.59
CA VAL A 440 -12.65 6.47 -6.25
C VAL A 440 -11.23 6.22 -6.74
N GLN A 441 -10.29 6.05 -5.81
CA GLN A 441 -8.92 5.70 -6.17
C GLN A 441 -8.83 4.22 -6.58
N PRO A 442 -7.75 3.83 -7.29
CA PRO A 442 -7.59 2.49 -7.82
C PRO A 442 -7.55 1.39 -6.80
N GLU A 443 -7.36 1.69 -5.50
CA GLU A 443 -7.42 0.78 -4.34
C GLU A 443 -8.85 0.64 -3.74
N GLY A 444 -9.82 1.42 -4.23
CA GLY A 444 -11.21 1.41 -3.77
C GLY A 444 -11.50 2.45 -2.68
N THR A 445 -10.49 3.22 -2.28
CA THR A 445 -10.66 4.34 -1.36
C THR A 445 -11.55 5.40 -1.99
N LEU A 446 -12.64 5.72 -1.28
CA LEU A 446 -13.62 6.71 -1.70
C LEU A 446 -13.39 8.04 -0.98
N ARG A 447 -13.36 9.15 -1.73
CA ARG A 447 -13.26 10.50 -1.16
C ARG A 447 -14.11 11.51 -1.92
N GLN A 448 -14.76 12.41 -1.20
CA GLN A 448 -15.43 13.56 -1.81
C GLN A 448 -14.41 14.67 -2.12
N VAL A 449 -14.51 15.27 -3.31
CA VAL A 449 -13.60 16.29 -3.83
C VAL A 449 -14.40 17.51 -4.26
N ALA A 450 -14.00 18.69 -3.80
CA ALA A 450 -14.59 19.95 -4.22
C ALA A 450 -14.03 20.41 -5.59
N VAL A 451 -14.90 20.70 -6.55
CA VAL A 451 -14.50 20.97 -7.95
C VAL A 451 -15.02 22.30 -8.53
N ALA A 452 -15.98 22.94 -7.88
CA ALA A 452 -16.49 24.23 -8.32
C ALA A 452 -15.42 25.33 -8.21
N ALA A 453 -15.58 26.39 -9.01
CA ALA A 453 -14.57 27.43 -9.15
C ALA A 453 -14.20 28.13 -7.83
N TRP A 454 -15.13 28.20 -6.86
CA TRP A 454 -14.95 28.88 -5.57
C TRP A 454 -14.45 28.00 -4.43
N ASN A 455 -14.51 26.66 -4.57
CA ASN A 455 -14.09 25.71 -3.53
C ASN A 455 -13.10 24.65 -4.06
N ARG A 456 -12.53 24.86 -5.24
CA ARG A 456 -11.71 23.88 -5.95
C ARG A 456 -10.55 23.38 -5.10
N GLU A 457 -10.51 22.07 -4.92
CA GLU A 457 -9.40 21.37 -4.29
C GLU A 457 -8.37 20.90 -5.33
N PHE A 458 -7.09 20.90 -4.94
CA PHE A 458 -6.05 20.25 -5.72
C PHE A 458 -6.06 18.74 -5.44
N ALA A 459 -6.86 18.00 -6.20
CA ALA A 459 -6.99 16.55 -6.08
C ALA A 459 -6.47 15.85 -7.33
N LEU A 460 -5.50 14.94 -7.16
CA LEU A 460 -4.91 14.15 -8.24
C LEU A 460 -5.50 12.73 -8.26
N PRO A 461 -6.09 12.30 -9.39
CA PRO A 461 -6.42 10.90 -9.59
C PRO A 461 -5.14 10.09 -9.86
N LEU A 462 -5.10 8.85 -9.38
CA LEU A 462 -4.14 7.85 -9.86
C LEU A 462 -4.66 7.20 -11.16
N PRO A 463 -3.80 6.56 -11.97
CA PRO A 463 -4.24 5.79 -13.13
C PRO A 463 -5.26 4.73 -12.68
N GLY A 464 -6.39 4.59 -13.37
CA GLY A 464 -7.46 3.65 -13.02
C GLY A 464 -8.49 4.19 -12.04
N ALA A 465 -8.33 5.42 -11.55
CA ALA A 465 -9.31 6.07 -10.70
C ALA A 465 -10.64 6.27 -11.45
N THR A 466 -11.75 6.32 -10.70
CA THR A 466 -13.07 6.68 -11.23
C THR A 466 -13.55 7.97 -10.58
N VAL A 467 -13.94 8.95 -11.39
CA VAL A 467 -14.59 10.18 -10.94
C VAL A 467 -16.09 10.04 -11.15
N VAL A 468 -16.86 10.00 -10.06
CA VAL A 468 -18.31 9.79 -10.07
C VAL A 468 -19.01 11.11 -9.78
N VAL A 469 -19.81 11.59 -10.74
CA VAL A 469 -20.63 12.79 -10.60
C VAL A 469 -21.99 12.43 -10.02
N GLY A 470 -22.34 13.00 -8.87
CA GLY A 470 -23.62 12.75 -8.20
C GLY A 470 -24.79 13.58 -8.75
N LEU A 471 -25.95 13.43 -8.11
CA LEU A 471 -27.16 14.22 -8.35
C LEU A 471 -27.19 15.46 -7.42
N ALA A 472 -27.63 16.61 -7.93
CA ALA A 472 -27.63 17.89 -7.21
C ALA A 472 -28.76 18.03 -6.18
N GLY A 473 -28.42 18.56 -5.01
CA GLY A 473 -29.35 18.74 -3.88
C GLY A 473 -30.45 19.80 -4.01
N ARG A 474 -30.29 20.79 -4.91
CA ARG A 474 -30.94 22.13 -4.74
C ARG A 474 -32.47 22.17 -4.91
N ALA A 475 -33.10 21.15 -5.49
CA ALA A 475 -34.57 21.08 -5.67
C ALA A 475 -35.24 19.91 -4.92
N TRP A 476 -34.49 19.16 -4.12
CA TRP A 476 -34.99 18.00 -3.39
C TRP A 476 -34.96 18.27 -1.87
N ARG A 477 -35.79 17.60 -1.07
CA ARG A 477 -35.78 17.79 0.40
C ARG A 477 -34.35 17.61 0.91
N ARG A 478 -33.79 18.64 1.56
CA ARG A 478 -32.42 18.63 2.09
C ARG A 478 -32.21 17.34 2.90
N GLY A 479 -31.24 16.52 2.49
CA GLY A 479 -30.82 15.31 3.21
C GLY A 479 -31.11 13.98 2.52
N GLU A 480 -32.08 13.89 1.61
CA GLU A 480 -32.44 12.59 0.98
C GLU A 480 -31.48 12.17 -0.16
N LEU A 481 -30.78 13.12 -0.80
CA LEU A 481 -29.85 12.83 -1.89
C LEU A 481 -28.43 12.48 -1.45
N ALA A 482 -28.06 12.79 -0.21
CA ALA A 482 -26.73 12.44 0.29
C ALA A 482 -26.54 10.91 0.38
N PRO A 483 -27.47 10.14 1.00
CA PRO A 483 -27.40 8.68 1.00
C PRO A 483 -27.43 8.07 -0.41
N LEU A 484 -28.20 8.65 -1.34
CA LEU A 484 -28.27 8.19 -2.72
C LEU A 484 -26.92 8.36 -3.44
N ASN A 485 -26.31 9.54 -3.32
CA ASN A 485 -25.00 9.82 -3.91
C ASN A 485 -23.89 8.98 -3.26
N GLU A 486 -23.97 8.72 -1.96
CA GLU A 486 -23.05 7.82 -1.26
C GLU A 486 -23.21 6.37 -1.75
N ALA A 487 -24.44 5.89 -1.92
CA ALA A 487 -24.70 4.55 -2.46
C ALA A 487 -24.21 4.39 -3.91
N LEU A 488 -24.43 5.41 -4.75
CA LEU A 488 -23.88 5.47 -6.10
C LEU A 488 -22.36 5.38 -6.08
N ALA A 489 -21.70 6.20 -5.27
CA ALA A 489 -20.25 6.23 -5.18
C ALA A 489 -19.67 4.92 -4.60
N ALA A 490 -20.34 4.33 -3.61
CA ALA A 490 -19.98 3.04 -3.02
C ALA A 490 -20.07 1.89 -4.04
N LEU A 491 -21.07 1.90 -4.93
CA LEU A 491 -21.19 0.91 -6.00
C LEU A 491 -19.96 0.94 -6.91
N TYR A 492 -19.49 2.14 -7.31
CA TYR A 492 -18.26 2.30 -8.10
C TYR A 492 -16.99 1.94 -7.32
N ALA A 493 -16.92 2.31 -6.03
CA ALA A 493 -15.78 1.97 -5.17
C ALA A 493 -15.58 0.46 -4.98
N ALA A 494 -16.68 -0.30 -4.95
CA ALA A 494 -16.66 -1.74 -4.83
C ALA A 494 -16.37 -2.47 -6.15
N GLN A 495 -16.33 -1.78 -7.30
CA GLN A 495 -16.10 -2.44 -8.58
C GLN A 495 -14.70 -3.06 -8.66
N PRO A 496 -14.55 -4.17 -9.40
CA PRO A 496 -13.26 -4.66 -9.85
C PRO A 496 -12.43 -3.55 -10.51
N PRO A 497 -11.09 -3.62 -10.43
CA PRO A 497 -10.23 -2.68 -11.13
C PRO A 497 -10.50 -2.74 -12.65
N ALA A 498 -10.42 -1.61 -13.34
CA ALA A 498 -10.80 -1.48 -14.75
C ALA A 498 -10.13 -2.51 -15.69
N ALA A 499 -8.87 -2.88 -15.42
CA ALA A 499 -8.14 -3.88 -16.20
C ALA A 499 -8.58 -5.35 -15.96
N ALA A 500 -9.28 -5.66 -14.87
CA ALA A 500 -9.76 -7.02 -14.57
C ALA A 500 -11.11 -7.34 -15.21
N GLN A 501 -11.76 -6.36 -15.86
CA GLN A 501 -12.98 -6.60 -16.63
C GLN A 501 -12.58 -7.24 -17.96
N ALA A 502 -12.59 -8.57 -18.02
CA ALA A 502 -12.55 -9.27 -19.29
C ALA A 502 -13.61 -8.66 -20.22
N PRO A 503 -13.31 -8.37 -21.49
CA PRO A 503 -14.29 -7.81 -22.40
C PRO A 503 -15.52 -8.72 -22.38
N ALA A 504 -16.70 -8.14 -22.14
CA ALA A 504 -17.95 -8.87 -22.22
C ALA A 504 -17.95 -9.62 -23.56
N VAL A 505 -17.90 -10.95 -23.48
CA VAL A 505 -18.02 -11.80 -24.66
C VAL A 505 -19.39 -11.47 -25.23
N ALA A 506 -19.40 -10.70 -26.31
CA ALA A 506 -20.60 -10.50 -27.09
C ALA A 506 -21.01 -11.89 -27.59
N GLU A 507 -22.01 -12.49 -26.96
CA GLU A 507 -22.76 -13.60 -27.53
C GLU A 507 -23.34 -13.09 -28.85
N ARG A 508 -22.60 -13.31 -29.93
CA ARG A 508 -23.17 -13.27 -31.28
C ARG A 508 -24.07 -14.49 -31.38
N SER A 509 -25.33 -14.29 -31.06
CA SER A 509 -26.43 -15.15 -31.46
C SER A 509 -26.35 -15.42 -32.97
N ARG A 510 -26.36 -16.69 -33.34
CA ARG A 510 -26.69 -17.18 -34.68
C ARG A 510 -28.19 -17.31 -34.82
#